data_AF-A0A0K8R9T7-F1
#
_entry.id   AF-A0A0K8R9T7-F1
#
_cell.length_a   1.000
_cell.length_b   1.000
_cell.length_c   1.000
_cell.angle_alpha   90.00
_cell.angle_beta   90.00
_cell.angle_gamma   90.00
#
_symmetry.space_group_name_H-M   'P 1'
#
loop_
_entity.id
_entity.type
_entity.pdbx_description
1 polymer ?
#
loop_
_entity_poly.entity_id
_entity_poly.type
_entity_poly.pdbx_seq_one_letter_code
_entity_poly.pdbx_strand_id
1 'polypeptide(L)'
;MYGHSKEQDITVLVTALDLADKIYGQILNTVMGMAEVGGLCSEKGRVAVVEDVPHTYSMTQLITHGLAHTLGATHDGDYTELGPDGTPLNNCSKNDGHTMAPYTLGSNRGHFSNCSIRQIREFVSKLGEDCRKVTSQKTKP
;
A
#
# COMPACT_ATOMS: atom_id res chain seq x y z
N MET A 1 -18.05 2.25 9.59
CA MET A 1 -17.05 1.69 8.66
C MET A 1 -16.13 2.84 8.27
N TYR A 2 -14.81 2.68 8.40
CA TYR A 2 -13.83 3.76 8.15
C TYR A 2 -13.55 3.90 6.64
N GLY A 3 -13.00 5.03 6.18
CA GLY A 3 -12.60 5.19 4.78
C GLY A 3 -13.74 5.40 3.77
N HIS A 4 -14.89 5.95 4.19
CA HIS A 4 -16.01 6.29 3.29
C HIS A 4 -16.17 7.79 3.02
N SER A 5 -15.45 8.66 3.74
CA SER A 5 -15.53 10.09 3.50
C SER A 5 -14.79 10.44 2.22
N LYS A 6 -15.44 11.19 1.31
CA LYS A 6 -14.79 11.75 0.12
C LYS A 6 -13.84 12.91 0.43
N GLU A 7 -13.84 13.40 1.67
CA GLU A 7 -12.92 14.44 2.16
C GLU A 7 -11.53 13.89 2.50
N GLN A 8 -11.42 12.57 2.62
CA GLN A 8 -10.18 11.87 2.96
C GLN A 8 -9.73 11.06 1.76
N ASP A 9 -8.45 11.17 1.42
CA ASP A 9 -7.85 10.36 0.36
C ASP A 9 -7.71 8.90 0.81
N ILE A 10 -7.13 8.69 2.00
CA ILE A 10 -6.98 7.41 2.70
C ILE A 10 -7.10 7.65 4.22
N THR A 11 -7.76 6.74 4.94
CA THR A 11 -7.71 6.65 6.41
C THR A 11 -6.77 5.53 6.84
N VAL A 12 -5.85 5.80 7.77
CA VAL A 12 -4.96 4.78 8.33
C VAL A 12 -5.33 4.52 9.79
N LEU A 13 -5.66 3.28 10.13
CA LEU A 13 -5.82 2.82 11.51
C LEU A 13 -4.50 2.21 11.99
N VAL A 14 -3.95 2.76 13.06
CA VAL A 14 -2.78 2.20 13.75
C VAL A 14 -3.26 1.51 15.02
N THR A 15 -2.81 0.28 15.26
CA THR A 15 -3.24 -0.53 16.40
C THR A 15 -2.07 -1.26 17.06
N ALA A 16 -2.17 -1.49 18.37
CA ALA A 16 -1.26 -2.36 19.12
C ALA A 16 -1.77 -3.81 19.22
N LEU A 17 -2.88 -4.12 18.53
CA LEU A 17 -3.43 -5.48 18.45
C LEU A 17 -2.66 -6.32 17.44
N ASP A 18 -2.58 -7.62 17.70
CA ASP A 18 -2.09 -8.66 16.78
C ASP A 18 -3.18 -8.98 15.75
N LEU A 19 -2.97 -8.54 14.52
CA LEU A 19 -3.81 -8.79 13.35
C LEU A 19 -3.62 -10.23 12.91
N ALA A 20 -4.71 -10.83 12.44
CA ALA A 20 -4.68 -12.19 11.94
C ALA A 20 -5.58 -12.36 10.72
N ASP A 21 -5.09 -13.13 9.76
CA ASP A 21 -5.87 -13.59 8.62
C ASP A 21 -6.59 -14.90 8.97
N LYS A 22 -7.80 -15.05 8.44
CA LYS A 22 -8.54 -16.31 8.51
C LYS A 22 -8.55 -16.98 7.14
N ILE A 23 -7.65 -17.94 6.96
CA ILE A 23 -7.47 -18.65 5.68
C ILE A 23 -7.91 -20.10 5.85
N TYR A 24 -8.90 -20.54 5.07
CA TYR A 24 -9.48 -21.90 5.11
C TYR A 24 -9.84 -22.41 6.54
N GLY A 25 -10.31 -21.49 7.40
CA GLY A 25 -10.68 -21.81 8.78
C GLY A 25 -9.52 -21.78 9.79
N GLN A 26 -8.29 -21.58 9.34
CA GLN A 26 -7.12 -21.37 10.20
C GLN A 26 -6.89 -19.88 10.45
N ILE A 27 -6.47 -19.53 11.67
CA ILE A 27 -6.08 -18.17 12.04
C ILE A 27 -4.56 -18.08 11.97
N LEU A 28 -4.04 -17.15 11.18
CA LEU A 28 -2.61 -16.90 10.99
C LEU A 28 -2.30 -15.43 11.36
N ASN A 29 -1.46 -15.22 12.37
CA ASN A 29 -1.09 -13.89 12.86
C ASN A 29 0.26 -13.41 12.30
N THR A 30 0.50 -13.66 11.02
CA THR A 30 1.73 -13.26 10.33
C THR A 30 1.58 -11.92 9.60
N VAL A 31 0.39 -11.32 9.64
CA VAL A 31 0.03 -10.09 8.92
C VAL A 31 0.29 -8.88 9.82
N MET A 32 1.12 -7.95 9.37
CA MET A 32 1.43 -6.72 10.14
C MET A 32 0.60 -5.52 9.68
N GLY A 33 -0.25 -5.69 8.66
CA GLY A 33 -1.11 -4.66 8.13
C GLY A 33 -1.87 -5.11 6.89
N MET A 34 -2.91 -4.36 6.54
CA MET A 34 -3.78 -4.63 5.40
C MET A 34 -4.19 -3.30 4.75
N ALA A 35 -4.22 -3.26 3.43
CA ALA A 35 -4.72 -2.12 2.67
C ALA A 35 -5.39 -2.61 1.38
N GLU A 36 -6.41 -1.88 0.93
CA GLU A 36 -7.05 -2.19 -0.35
C GLU A 36 -6.15 -1.75 -1.50
N VAL A 37 -5.84 -2.67 -2.43
CA VAL A 37 -5.07 -2.33 -3.63
C VAL A 37 -5.88 -1.37 -4.50
N GLY A 38 -5.31 -0.21 -4.83
CA GLY A 38 -6.02 0.85 -5.55
C GLY A 38 -7.10 1.56 -4.73
N GLY A 39 -7.00 1.50 -3.39
CA GLY A 39 -7.92 2.14 -2.47
C GLY A 39 -8.03 3.67 -2.62
N LEU A 40 -6.99 4.34 -3.12
CA LEU A 40 -6.99 5.80 -3.28
C LEU A 40 -8.12 6.22 -4.21
N CYS A 41 -8.95 7.14 -3.69
CA CYS A 41 -10.12 7.66 -4.37
C CYS A 41 -11.27 6.68 -4.67
N SER A 42 -11.17 5.42 -4.23
CA SER A 42 -12.25 4.43 -4.37
C SER A 42 -13.49 4.79 -3.51
N GLU A 43 -14.65 4.21 -3.81
CA GLU A 43 -15.88 4.49 -3.04
C GLU A 43 -15.90 3.85 -1.64
N LYS A 44 -15.19 2.72 -1.46
CA LYS A 44 -15.27 1.90 -0.24
C LYS A 44 -13.93 1.36 0.27
N GLY A 45 -12.82 1.65 -0.41
CA GLY A 45 -11.50 1.08 -0.13
C GLY A 45 -10.47 2.08 0.38
N ARG A 46 -10.88 3.26 0.87
CA ARG A 46 -9.93 4.31 1.32
C ARG A 46 -9.38 4.03 2.71
N VAL A 47 -8.85 2.84 2.94
CA VAL A 47 -8.43 2.38 4.26
C VAL A 47 -7.14 1.57 4.20
N ALA A 48 -6.28 1.81 5.19
CA ALA A 48 -5.19 0.92 5.56
C ALA A 48 -5.23 0.69 7.07
N VAL A 49 -4.81 -0.49 7.51
CA VAL A 49 -4.65 -0.86 8.92
C VAL A 49 -3.23 -1.36 9.09
N VAL A 50 -2.54 -0.92 10.14
CA VAL A 50 -1.18 -1.35 10.45
C VAL A 50 -1.04 -1.62 11.94
N GLU A 51 -0.18 -2.57 12.26
CA GLU A 51 0.31 -2.78 13.60
C GLU A 51 1.42 -1.79 13.94
N ASP A 52 1.48 -1.40 15.21
CA ASP A 52 2.64 -0.73 15.79
C ASP A 52 2.97 -1.33 17.15
N VAL A 53 4.27 -1.52 17.38
CA VAL A 53 4.77 -1.89 18.70
C VAL A 53 5.36 -0.63 19.33
N PRO A 54 4.90 -0.22 20.53
CA PRO A 54 5.43 0.97 21.19
C PRO A 54 6.96 0.96 21.23
N HIS A 55 7.55 2.12 20.94
CA HIS A 55 9.00 2.37 20.89
C HIS A 55 9.78 1.74 19.72
N THR A 56 9.18 0.95 18.83
CA THR A 56 9.86 0.44 17.62
C THR A 56 9.70 1.37 16.42
N TYR A 57 8.64 2.19 16.41
CA TYR A 57 8.24 3.03 15.28
C TYR A 57 8.09 2.25 13.97
N SER A 58 7.79 0.95 14.05
CA SER A 58 7.64 0.04 12.91
C SER A 58 6.50 0.47 11.99
N MET A 59 5.50 1.19 12.52
CA MET A 59 4.40 1.72 11.72
C MET A 59 4.85 2.53 10.50
N THR A 60 6.00 3.24 10.55
CA THR A 60 6.39 4.11 9.43
C THR A 60 6.59 3.32 8.14
N GLN A 61 7.28 2.18 8.23
CA GLN A 61 7.50 1.29 7.08
C GLN A 61 6.20 0.63 6.65
N LEU A 62 5.37 0.16 7.60
CA LEU A 62 4.12 -0.53 7.32
C LEU A 62 3.07 0.40 6.70
N ILE A 63 2.97 1.65 7.16
CA ILE A 63 2.10 2.68 6.55
C ILE A 63 2.59 2.98 5.13
N THR A 64 3.90 3.11 4.92
CA THR A 64 4.44 3.35 3.57
C THR A 64 4.09 2.21 2.61
N HIS A 65 4.23 0.97 3.07
CA HIS A 65 3.83 -0.23 2.32
C HIS A 65 2.32 -0.25 2.04
N GLY A 66 1.49 -0.03 3.06
CA GLY A 66 0.04 0.02 2.91
C GLY A 66 -0.43 1.13 1.96
N LEU A 67 0.13 2.34 2.07
CA LEU A 67 -0.19 3.44 1.16
C LEU A 67 0.21 3.14 -0.29
N ALA A 68 1.32 2.44 -0.51
CA ALA A 68 1.72 2.01 -1.85
C ALA A 68 0.73 1.00 -2.45
N HIS A 69 0.18 0.07 -1.65
CA HIS A 69 -0.95 -0.76 -2.08
C HIS A 69 -2.16 0.10 -2.47
N THR A 70 -2.53 1.11 -1.66
CA THR A 70 -3.65 2.00 -2.02
C THR A 70 -3.43 2.78 -3.32
N LEU A 71 -2.16 2.96 -3.72
CA LEU A 71 -1.73 3.56 -4.98
C LEU A 71 -1.55 2.52 -6.11
N GLY A 72 -2.01 1.28 -5.92
CA GLY A 72 -2.04 0.23 -6.94
C GLY A 72 -0.78 -0.62 -7.06
N ALA A 73 0.20 -0.49 -6.16
CA ALA A 73 1.37 -1.38 -6.17
C ALA A 73 1.03 -2.77 -5.61
N THR A 74 1.52 -3.82 -6.27
CA THR A 74 1.54 -5.21 -5.77
C THR A 74 2.83 -5.51 -5.01
N HIS A 75 2.95 -6.65 -4.33
CA HIS A 75 4.24 -7.03 -3.73
C HIS A 75 5.26 -7.32 -4.83
N ASP A 76 6.51 -6.91 -4.65
CA ASP A 76 7.57 -7.24 -5.61
C ASP A 76 7.67 -8.77 -5.76
N GLY A 77 7.69 -9.25 -7.01
CA GLY A 77 7.75 -10.67 -7.33
C GLY A 77 6.39 -11.38 -7.38
N ASP A 78 5.29 -10.68 -7.09
CA ASP A 78 3.95 -11.20 -7.37
C ASP A 78 3.71 -11.29 -8.88
N TYR A 79 2.83 -12.23 -9.24
CA TYR A 79 2.34 -12.33 -10.60
C TYR A 79 1.48 -11.11 -10.96
N THR A 80 1.73 -10.54 -12.13
CA THR A 80 0.85 -9.57 -12.78
C THR A 80 0.57 -10.00 -14.21
N GLU A 81 -0.59 -9.61 -14.74
CA GLU A 81 -0.88 -9.73 -16.15
C GLU A 81 0.19 -9.01 -17.01
N LEU A 82 0.34 -9.46 -18.25
CA LEU A 82 1.26 -8.84 -19.20
C LEU A 82 0.72 -7.50 -19.68
N GLY A 83 1.59 -6.49 -19.73
CA GLY A 83 1.30 -5.21 -20.36
C GLY A 83 1.19 -5.33 -21.89
N PRO A 84 0.83 -4.23 -22.58
CA PRO A 84 0.73 -4.19 -24.04
C PRO A 84 2.04 -4.54 -24.78
N ASP A 85 3.18 -4.37 -24.11
CA ASP A 85 4.52 -4.72 -24.60
C ASP A 85 4.88 -6.20 -24.37
N GLY A 86 3.97 -7.00 -23.80
CA GLY A 86 4.18 -8.41 -23.49
C GLY A 86 5.02 -8.66 -22.24
N THR A 87 5.35 -7.61 -21.46
CA THR A 87 6.13 -7.74 -20.22
C THR A 87 5.23 -7.64 -18.98
N PRO A 88 5.50 -8.41 -17.90
CA PRO A 88 4.80 -8.22 -16.64
C PRO A 88 5.04 -6.80 -16.09
N LEU A 89 4.00 -6.19 -15.53
CA LEU A 89 4.15 -4.94 -14.77
C LEU A 89 5.03 -5.12 -13.52
N ASN A 90 5.08 -6.34 -13.01
CA ASN A 90 5.93 -6.74 -11.90
C ASN A 90 6.90 -7.84 -12.34
N ASN A 91 8.13 -7.43 -12.61
CA ASN A 91 9.27 -8.31 -12.88
C ASN A 91 10.40 -8.13 -11.85
N CYS A 92 10.12 -7.44 -10.75
CA CYS A 92 11.07 -7.17 -9.68
C CYS A 92 11.17 -8.39 -8.77
N SER A 93 12.36 -8.64 -8.22
CA SER A 93 12.56 -9.76 -7.32
C SER A 93 12.10 -9.41 -5.91
N LYS A 94 11.28 -10.28 -5.31
CA LYS A 94 10.93 -10.17 -3.89
C LYS A 94 12.17 -10.14 -2.99
N ASN A 95 13.26 -10.79 -3.39
CA ASN A 95 14.49 -10.91 -2.61
C ASN A 95 15.33 -9.62 -2.59
N ASP A 96 14.98 -8.62 -3.41
CA ASP A 96 15.68 -7.33 -3.41
C ASP A 96 15.30 -6.49 -2.19
N GLY A 97 14.24 -6.84 -1.46
CA GLY A 97 13.94 -6.29 -0.14
C GLY A 97 13.54 -4.81 -0.15
N HIS A 98 12.95 -4.32 -1.25
CA HIS A 98 12.35 -2.99 -1.35
C HIS A 98 11.11 -2.86 -0.45
N THR A 99 10.55 -1.65 -0.34
CA THR A 99 9.37 -1.37 0.48
C THR A 99 8.19 -2.31 0.21
N MET A 100 8.01 -2.77 -1.04
CA MET A 100 6.93 -3.69 -1.43
C MET A 100 7.34 -5.16 -1.42
N ALA A 101 8.48 -5.53 -0.83
CA ALA A 101 8.76 -6.94 -0.58
C ALA A 101 7.67 -7.56 0.33
N PRO A 102 7.27 -8.83 0.13
CA PRO A 102 6.24 -9.49 0.93
C PRO A 102 6.74 -9.91 2.33
N TYR A 103 7.81 -9.28 2.81
CA TYR A 103 8.44 -9.50 4.12
C TYR A 103 9.17 -8.24 4.58
N THR A 104 9.43 -8.13 5.88
CA THR A 104 10.08 -6.97 6.49
C THR A 104 11.60 -7.09 6.54
N LEU A 105 12.28 -5.99 6.87
CA LEU A 105 13.73 -5.92 7.10
C LEU A 105 14.62 -6.21 5.87
N GLY A 106 14.07 -6.12 4.65
CA GLY A 106 14.82 -6.20 3.41
C GLY A 106 15.96 -5.16 3.29
N SER A 107 16.95 -5.44 2.44
CA SER A 107 18.15 -4.60 2.25
C SER A 107 17.84 -3.22 1.67
N ASN A 108 16.77 -3.10 0.88
CA ASN A 108 16.31 -1.84 0.27
C ASN A 108 15.06 -1.27 0.96
N ARG A 109 14.83 -1.62 2.24
CA ARG A 109 13.71 -1.09 3.03
C ARG A 109 13.79 0.45 3.07
N GLY A 110 12.78 1.12 2.54
CA GLY A 110 12.76 2.58 2.39
C GLY A 110 12.89 3.05 0.93
N HIS A 111 13.17 2.15 0.00
CA HIS A 111 13.14 2.43 -1.43
C HIS A 111 12.04 1.61 -2.12
N PHE A 112 11.31 2.25 -3.02
CA PHE A 112 10.43 1.52 -3.93
C PHE A 112 11.23 0.93 -5.08
N SER A 113 10.87 -0.29 -5.51
CA SER A 113 11.40 -0.88 -6.74
C SER A 113 10.91 -0.10 -7.97
N ASN A 114 11.58 -0.29 -9.12
CA ASN A 114 11.09 0.28 -10.37
C ASN A 114 9.70 -0.25 -10.76
N CYS A 115 9.35 -1.49 -10.39
CA CYS A 115 8.03 -2.06 -10.62
C CYS A 115 6.96 -1.36 -9.78
N SER A 116 7.24 -1.11 -8.50
CA SER A 116 6.35 -0.35 -7.62
C SER A 116 6.13 1.07 -8.16
N ILE A 117 7.20 1.76 -8.55
CA ILE A 117 7.12 3.12 -9.10
C ILE A 117 6.31 3.14 -10.41
N ARG A 118 6.51 2.16 -11.30
CA ARG A 118 5.75 2.03 -12.55
C ARG A 118 4.26 1.85 -12.27
N GLN A 119 3.90 0.88 -11.42
CA GLN A 119 2.50 0.59 -11.07
C GLN A 119 1.81 1.82 -10.44
N ILE A 120 2.49 2.51 -9.52
CA ILE A 120 1.95 3.73 -8.89
C ILE A 120 1.70 4.82 -9.94
N ARG A 121 2.64 5.06 -10.86
CA ARG A 121 2.48 6.05 -11.93
C ARG A 121 1.31 5.71 -12.85
N GLU A 122 1.21 4.45 -13.27
CA GLU A 122 0.12 3.98 -14.11
C GLU A 122 -1.24 4.13 -13.41
N PHE A 123 -1.34 3.75 -12.14
CA PHE A 123 -2.54 3.94 -11.33
C PHE A 123 -2.94 5.42 -11.23
N VAL A 124 -2.01 6.29 -10.78
CA VAL A 124 -2.28 7.72 -10.61
C VAL A 124 -2.67 8.39 -11.93
N SER A 125 -2.10 7.97 -13.06
CA SER A 125 -2.45 8.52 -14.38
C SER A 125 -3.90 8.28 -14.79
N LYS A 126 -4.51 7.20 -14.27
CA LYS A 126 -5.88 6.77 -14.57
C LYS A 126 -6.92 7.39 -13.64
N LEU A 127 -6.51 8.07 -12.57
CA LEU A 127 -7.42 8.71 -11.62
C LEU A 127 -8.16 9.89 -12.25
N GLY A 128 -9.39 10.16 -11.79
CA GLY A 128 -10.14 11.36 -12.16
C GLY A 128 -9.39 12.65 -11.80
N GLU A 129 -9.68 13.75 -12.49
CA GLU A 129 -9.10 15.05 -12.18
C GLU A 129 -9.50 15.55 -10.79
N ASP A 130 -10.73 15.25 -10.38
CA ASP A 130 -11.28 15.55 -9.07
C ASP A 130 -10.47 14.89 -7.94
N CYS A 131 -10.05 13.64 -8.14
CA CYS A 131 -9.18 12.91 -7.23
C CYS A 131 -7.75 13.48 -7.19
N ARG A 132 -7.19 13.85 -8.35
CA ARG A 132 -5.80 14.35 -8.44
C ARG A 132 -5.64 15.78 -7.93
N LYS A 133 -6.73 16.54 -7.82
CA LYS A 133 -6.71 17.93 -7.36
C LYS A 133 -6.43 18.01 -5.86
N VAL A 134 -5.27 18.56 -5.50
CA VAL A 134 -4.91 18.80 -4.11
C VAL A 134 -5.71 19.99 -3.56
N THR A 135 -6.55 19.73 -2.56
CA THR A 135 -7.39 20.74 -1.89
C THR A 135 -6.92 21.08 -0.47
N SER A 136 -5.96 20.32 0.07
CA SER A 136 -5.45 20.45 1.44
C SER A 136 -4.48 21.62 1.65
N GLN A 137 -4.18 22.42 0.62
CA GLN A 137 -3.30 23.58 0.76
C GLN A 137 -3.91 24.61 1.73
N LYS A 138 -3.47 24.58 2.99
CA LYS A 138 -3.44 25.77 3.83
C LYS A 138 -2.24 26.60 3.38
N THR A 139 -2.47 27.88 3.10
CA THR A 139 -1.39 28.87 3.06
C THR A 139 -0.51 28.66 4.28
N LYS A 140 0.80 28.51 4.05
CA LYS A 140 1.81 28.45 5.11
C LYS A 140 1.58 29.64 6.06
N PRO A 141 1.50 29.46 7.40
CA PRO A 141 1.60 30.59 8.31
C PRO A 141 2.95 31.29 8.16
#